data_AF-A0A2D7YMG3-F1
#
_entry.id   AF-A0A2D7YMG3-F1
#
_cell.length_a   1.000
_cell.length_b   1.000
_cell.length_c   1.000
_cell.angle_alpha   90.00
_cell.angle_beta   90.00
_cell.angle_gamma   90.00
#
_symmetry.space_group_name_H-M   'P 1'
#
loop_
_entity.id
_entity.type
_entity.pdbx_description
1 polymer ?
#
loop_
_entity_poly.entity_id
_entity_poly.type
_entity_poly.pdbx_seq_one_letter_code
_entity_poly.pdbx_strand_id
1 'polypeptide(L)'
;QVAEDYVHRIGRTGRAGQVGHAISLVMDEEFKTLKAIEKLIGQPIKRDQLEGFADVELNGKTPPPKKTQRPPRKPKPGGGRGRNNNRKSG
;
A
#
# COMPACT_ATOMS: atom_id res chain seq x y z
N GLN A 1 6.69 -7.47 -2.96
CA GLN A 1 7.91 -6.64 -3.03
C GLN A 1 8.14 -5.83 -1.76
N VAL A 2 7.13 -5.18 -1.17
CA VAL A 2 7.31 -4.40 0.08
C VAL A 2 7.81 -5.25 1.27
N ALA A 3 7.36 -6.50 1.40
CA ALA A 3 7.77 -7.37 2.51
C ALA A 3 9.23 -7.84 2.38
N GLU A 4 9.65 -8.17 1.16
CA GLU A 4 11.03 -8.56 0.85
C GLU A 4 11.99 -7.40 1.09
N ASP A 5 11.61 -6.19 0.65
CA ASP A 5 12.38 -4.97 0.90
C ASP A 5 12.53 -4.68 2.40
N TYR A 6 11.49 -4.95 3.19
CA TYR A 6 11.57 -4.84 4.65
C TYR A 6 12.64 -5.77 5.25
N VAL A 7 12.65 -7.05 4.86
CA VAL A 7 13.64 -8.04 5.36
C VAL A 7 15.06 -7.61 5.03
N HIS A 8 15.31 -7.15 3.79
CA HIS A 8 16.63 -6.66 3.39
C HIS A 8 17.08 -5.42 4.16
N ARG A 9 16.14 -4.56 4.56
CA ARG A 9 16.44 -3.37 5.38
C ARG A 9 16.83 -3.75 6.79
N ILE A 10 16.04 -4.59 7.47
CA ILE A 10 16.33 -4.97 8.86
C ILE A 10 17.55 -5.89 8.97
N GLY A 11 17.88 -6.64 7.92
CA GLY A 11 19.11 -7.45 7.82
C GLY A 11 20.42 -6.63 7.82
N ARG A 12 20.34 -5.30 7.92
CA ARG A 12 21.50 -4.43 8.15
C ARG A 12 21.86 -4.28 9.63
N THR A 13 20.95 -4.65 10.54
CA THR A 13 21.18 -4.62 11.99
C THR A 13 21.85 -5.90 12.49
N GLY A 14 22.49 -5.87 13.67
CA GLY A 14 23.00 -7.07 14.36
C GLY A 14 24.07 -7.87 13.61
N ARG A 15 25.28 -7.32 13.47
CA ARG A 15 26.42 -7.98 12.81
C ARG A 15 27.44 -8.50 13.83
N ALA A 16 28.28 -9.45 13.42
CA ALA A 16 29.38 -9.99 14.24
C ALA A 16 28.93 -10.53 15.62
N GLY A 17 27.80 -11.25 15.65
CA GLY A 17 27.25 -11.84 16.88
C GLY A 17 26.59 -10.85 17.83
N GLN A 18 26.50 -9.57 17.47
CA GLN A 18 25.83 -8.56 18.27
C GLN A 18 24.33 -8.52 17.97
N VAL A 19 23.53 -8.18 18.99
CA VAL A 19 22.08 -8.00 18.85
C VAL A 19 21.79 -6.70 18.09
N GLY A 20 20.91 -6.79 17.10
CA GLY A 20 20.38 -5.64 16.35
C GLY A 20 18.90 -5.39 16.71
N HIS A 21 18.48 -4.14 16.66
CA HIS A 21 17.08 -3.76 16.88
C HIS A 21 16.53 -3.04 15.64
N ALA A 22 15.29 -3.36 15.28
CA ALA A 22 14.55 -2.68 14.22
C ALA A 22 13.15 -2.32 14.75
N ILE A 23 12.82 -1.05 14.68
CA ILE A 23 11.52 -0.51 15.12
C ILE A 23 10.78 -0.01 13.89
N SER A 24 9.52 -0.43 13.74
CA SER A 24 8.64 0.02 12.66
C SER A 24 7.46 0.77 13.26
N LEU A 25 7.19 1.96 12.72
CA LEU A 25 5.95 2.68 13.00
C LEU A 25 4.94 2.27 11.93
N VAL A 26 3.78 1.79 12.36
CA VAL A 26 2.78 1.19 11.47
C VAL A 26 1.41 1.78 11.79
N MET A 27 0.66 2.12 10.74
CA MET A 27 -0.73 2.55 10.82
C MET A 27 -1.70 1.42 10.43
N ASP A 28 -2.99 1.55 10.77
CA ASP A 28 -3.99 0.51 10.48
C ASP A 28 -4.13 0.20 8.98
N GLU A 29 -3.94 1.21 8.11
CA GLU A 29 -3.95 1.04 6.66
C GLU A 29 -2.85 0.09 6.15
N GLU A 30 -1.75 -0.03 6.89
CA GLU A 30 -0.58 -0.86 6.57
C GLU A 30 -0.69 -2.28 7.15
N PHE A 31 -1.81 -2.63 7.79
CA PHE A 31 -2.02 -3.92 8.43
C PHE A 31 -1.78 -5.11 7.50
N LYS A 32 -2.17 -5.00 6.22
CA LYS A 32 -1.94 -6.06 5.22
C LYS A 32 -0.45 -6.27 4.95
N THR A 33 0.31 -5.18 4.89
CA THR A 33 1.77 -5.21 4.70
C THR A 33 2.45 -5.81 5.92
N LEU A 34 2.05 -5.39 7.13
CA LEU A 34 2.52 -5.97 8.39
C LEU A 34 2.30 -7.50 8.42
N LYS A 35 1.09 -7.96 8.06
CA LYS A 35 0.79 -9.40 8.01
C LYS A 35 1.61 -10.16 6.97
N ALA A 36 1.88 -9.54 5.82
CA ALA A 36 2.74 -10.15 4.79
C ALA A 36 4.19 -10.30 5.29
N ILE A 37 4.70 -9.29 6.02
CA ILE A 37 6.02 -9.34 6.65
C ILE A 37 6.08 -10.46 7.70
N GLU A 38 5.13 -10.49 8.64
CA GLU A 38 5.06 -11.54 9.69
C GLU A 38 5.03 -12.95 9.09
N LYS A 39 4.26 -13.13 8.02
CA LYS A 39 4.20 -14.40 7.28
C LYS A 39 5.54 -14.75 6.62
N LEU A 40 6.24 -13.77 6.05
CA LEU A 40 7.53 -13.98 5.38
C LEU A 40 8.64 -14.33 6.38
N ILE A 41 8.67 -13.67 7.55
CA ILE A 41 9.67 -13.94 8.60
C ILE A 41 9.29 -15.14 9.47
N GLY A 42 8.04 -15.62 9.40
CA GLY A 42 7.54 -16.79 10.11
C GLY A 42 7.19 -16.54 11.59
N GLN A 43 7.11 -15.29 12.03
CA GLN A 43 6.81 -14.94 13.43
C GLN A 43 6.08 -13.59 13.55
N PRO A 44 5.22 -13.40 14.57
CA PRO A 44 4.59 -12.12 14.84
C PRO A 44 5.61 -11.09 15.32
N ILE A 45 5.41 -9.83 14.94
CA ILE A 45 6.22 -8.72 15.44
C ILE A 45 5.60 -8.24 16.76
N LYS A 46 6.42 -8.12 17.81
CA LYS A 46 5.97 -7.58 19.10
C LYS A 46 5.51 -6.13 18.91
N ARG A 47 4.35 -5.82 19.47
CA ARG A 47 3.76 -4.48 19.46
C ARG A 47 3.93 -3.89 20.85
N ASP A 48 4.53 -2.72 20.91
CA ASP A 48 4.69 -1.99 22.17
C ASP A 48 3.87 -0.70 22.10
N GLN A 49 3.19 -0.42 23.21
CA GLN A 49 2.47 0.81 23.47
C GLN A 49 3.44 1.86 24.00
N LEU A 50 3.42 3.05 23.45
CA LEU A 50 4.18 4.17 24.01
C LEU A 50 3.29 5.02 24.92
N GLU A 51 3.75 5.26 26.14
CA GLU A 51 3.03 6.10 27.10
C GLU A 51 2.84 7.52 26.54
N GLY A 52 1.64 8.08 26.73
CA GLY A 52 1.26 9.39 26.16
C GLY A 52 0.76 9.35 24.71
N PHE A 53 0.72 8.18 24.07
CA PHE A 53 0.12 7.98 22.74
C PHE A 53 -1.18 7.18 22.85
N ALA A 54 -2.15 7.50 21.98
CA ALA A 54 -3.43 6.81 21.94
C ALA A 54 -3.26 5.34 21.52
N ASP A 55 -4.12 4.46 22.06
CA ASP A 55 -4.24 3.08 21.62
C ASP A 55 -4.59 3.02 20.13
N VAL A 56 -3.75 2.32 19.35
CA VAL A 56 -4.02 2.05 17.93
C VAL A 56 -4.30 0.57 17.77
N GLU A 57 -5.57 0.24 17.47
CA GLU A 57 -5.92 -1.09 17.02
C GLU A 57 -5.54 -1.30 15.56
N LEU A 58 -4.59 -2.19 15.31
CA LEU A 58 -4.23 -2.64 13.97
C LEU A 58 -5.10 -3.85 13.60
N ASN A 59 -6.28 -3.61 13.03
CA ASN A 59 -7.26 -4.62 12.64
C ASN A 59 -7.58 -4.61 11.13
N GLY A 60 -6.99 -3.68 10.37
CA GLY A 60 -7.14 -3.51 8.94
C GLY A 60 -8.54 -3.03 8.51
N LYS A 61 -9.33 -2.48 9.43
CA LYS A 61 -10.70 -1.99 9.20
C LYS A 61 -10.76 -0.47 9.11
N THR A 62 -9.67 0.21 8.75
CA THR A 62 -9.68 1.65 8.51
C THR A 62 -10.73 1.95 7.44
N PRO A 63 -11.71 2.84 7.70
CA PRO A 63 -12.63 3.29 6.68
C PRO A 63 -11.81 3.88 5.53
N PRO A 64 -12.10 3.52 4.27
CA PRO A 64 -11.40 4.13 3.14
C PRO A 64 -11.56 5.66 3.23
N PRO A 65 -10.52 6.44 2.89
CA PRO A 65 -10.65 7.89 2.89
C PRO A 65 -11.87 8.27 2.05
N LYS A 66 -12.78 9.06 2.64
CA LYS A 66 -14.00 9.53 1.95
C LYS A 66 -13.57 10.09 0.60
N LYS A 67 -13.86 9.37 -0.48
CA LYS A 67 -13.66 9.88 -1.84
C LYS A 67 -14.46 11.18 -1.91
N THR A 68 -13.79 12.32 -1.87
CA THR A 68 -14.40 13.58 -2.27
C THR A 68 -14.92 13.33 -3.67
N GLN A 69 -16.25 13.41 -3.83
CA GLN A 69 -16.90 13.16 -5.10
C GLN A 69 -16.30 14.16 -6.08
N ARG A 70 -15.41 13.69 -6.95
CA ARG A 70 -14.90 14.52 -8.03
C ARG A 70 -16.14 14.91 -8.84
N PRO A 71 -16.36 16.21 -9.11
CA PRO A 71 -17.54 16.65 -9.83
C PRO A 71 -17.61 15.90 -11.16
N PRO A 72 -18.82 15.48 -11.60
CA PRO A 72 -18.98 14.71 -12.82
C PRO A 72 -18.36 15.48 -13.99
N ARG A 73 -17.42 14.84 -14.70
CA ARG A 73 -16.85 15.40 -15.93
C ARG A 73 -17.98 15.58 -16.94
N LYS A 74 -18.19 16.81 -17.40
CA LYS A 74 -19.14 17.12 -18.48
C LYS A 74 -18.80 16.28 -19.72
N PRO A 75 -19.80 15.70 -20.41
CA PRO A 75 -19.57 14.97 -21.65
C PRO A 75 -19.00 15.92 -22.72
N LYS A 76 -17.90 15.52 -23.36
CA LYS A 76 -17.40 16.18 -24.56
C LYS A 76 -18.42 15.96 -25.69
N PRO A 77 -18.85 17.00 -26.42
CA PRO A 77 -19.74 16.83 -27.56
C PRO A 77 -19.03 16.00 -28.64
N GLY A 78 -19.74 14.98 -29.13
CA GLY A 78 -19.26 14.03 -30.12
C GLY A 78 -18.99 14.71 -31.46
N GLY A 79 -17.74 14.59 -31.93
CA GLY A 79 -17.35 14.95 -33.27
C GLY A 79 -17.56 13.78 -34.23
N GLY A 80 -18.52 13.92 -35.13
CA GLY A 80 -18.40 13.51 -36.53
C GLY A 80 -18.38 12.02 -36.84
N ARG A 81 -19.56 11.48 -37.16
CA ARG A 81 -19.71 10.35 -38.09
C ARG A 81 -19.01 10.66 -39.41
N GLY A 82 -18.08 9.81 -39.82
CA GLY A 82 -17.42 9.86 -41.13
C GLY A 82 -17.07 8.47 -41.64
N ARG A 83 -18.10 7.61 -41.80
CA ARG A 83 -18.02 6.37 -42.58
C ARG A 83 -18.24 6.74 -44.04
N ASN A 84 -17.25 6.57 -44.93
CA ASN A 84 -17.55 6.04 -46.27
C ASN A 84 -16.31 5.53 -47.03
N ASN A 85 -16.25 4.21 -47.14
CA ASN A 85 -15.95 3.37 -48.31
C ASN A 85 -15.01 3.87 -49.41
N ASN A 86 -13.82 3.27 -49.41
CA ASN A 86 -13.28 2.43 -50.48
C ASN A 86 -14.05 2.44 -51.83
N ARG A 87 -13.57 3.26 -52.78
CA ARG A 87 -13.67 3.04 -54.23
C ARG A 87 -12.50 3.72 -54.94
N LYS A 88 -11.52 2.94 -55.40
CA LYS A 88 -10.80 3.30 -56.62
C LYS A 88 -10.40 2.05 -57.40
N SER A 89 -11.07 1.93 -58.54
CA SER A 89 -10.84 1.02 -59.65
C SER A 89 -9.98 1.74 -60.69
N GLY A 90 -9.25 0.98 -61.50
CA GLY A 90 -8.71 1.42 -62.79
C GLY A 90 -7.27 1.89 -62.74
#